data_AF-A0A5A7UH20-F1
#
_entry.id   AF-A0A5A7UH20-F1
#
_cell.length_a   1.000
_cell.length_b   1.000
_cell.length_c   1.000
_cell.angle_alpha   90.00
_cell.angle_beta   90.00
_cell.angle_gamma   90.00
#
_symmetry.space_group_name_H-M   'P 1'
#
loop_
_entity.id
_entity.type
_entity.pdbx_description
1 polymer ?
#
loop_
_entity_poly.entity_id
_entity_poly.type
_entity_poly.pdbx_seq_one_letter_code
_entity_poly.pdbx_strand_id
1 'polypeptide(L)'
;MIDKLCEKFGFKQYKSSMYNTVANGLVEAFNKTLFNLLKKIVSKSKRDWQERIGEALWAYRTTHRTPTGVIPYSLVYDVEDVLPLEREIPSLRMEVQEELTIEDNVKLHLQGLKALDEKRLEAQQALERYQARMSKAFDMSLNSLLLDWGSSACCKKTDHYNKAYRK
;
A
#
# COMPACT_ATOMS: atom_id res chain seq x y z
N MET A 1 22.96 -4.68 20.70
CA MET A 1 22.97 -3.22 20.38
C MET A 1 21.55 -2.69 20.25
N ILE A 2 20.71 -3.35 19.45
CA ILE A 2 19.29 -3.00 19.30
C ILE A 2 18.49 -3.18 20.61
N ASP A 3 18.71 -4.27 21.37
CA ASP A 3 17.94 -4.50 22.61
C ASP A 3 18.18 -3.39 23.66
N LYS A 4 19.43 -2.93 23.78
CA LYS A 4 19.79 -1.78 24.64
C LYS A 4 19.14 -0.46 24.20
N LEU A 5 18.94 -0.27 22.88
CA LEU A 5 18.23 0.88 22.34
C LEU A 5 16.72 0.78 22.62
N CYS A 6 16.14 -0.40 22.44
CA CYS A 6 14.74 -0.66 22.72
C CYS A 6 14.41 -0.41 24.20
N GLU A 7 15.25 -0.88 25.12
CA GLU A 7 15.09 -0.61 26.56
C GLU A 7 15.22 0.88 26.88
N LYS A 8 16.20 1.57 26.29
CA LYS A 8 16.43 3.00 26.52
C LYS A 8 15.23 3.87 26.13
N PHE A 9 14.54 3.54 25.03
CA PHE A 9 13.41 4.31 24.52
C PHE A 9 12.04 3.69 24.83
N GLY A 10 12.00 2.59 25.61
CA GLY A 10 10.76 1.89 25.95
C GLY A 10 10.06 1.22 24.76
N PHE A 11 10.78 0.93 23.67
CA PHE A 11 10.21 0.27 22.50
C PHE A 11 10.04 -1.23 22.74
N LYS A 12 8.83 -1.73 22.52
CA LYS A 12 8.57 -3.16 22.47
C LYS A 12 8.91 -3.69 21.08
N GLN A 13 9.96 -4.51 20.98
CA GLN A 13 10.36 -5.12 19.72
C GLN A 13 9.50 -6.36 19.42
N TYR A 14 8.88 -6.37 18.25
CA TYR A 14 8.21 -7.55 17.71
C TYR A 14 9.07 -8.13 16.59
N LYS A 15 9.56 -9.36 16.76
CA LYS A 15 10.36 -10.06 15.75
C LYS A 15 9.43 -10.90 14.89
N SER A 16 9.52 -10.75 13.57
CA SER A 16 8.84 -11.66 12.64
C SER A 16 9.52 -13.04 12.71
N SER A 17 8.75 -14.12 12.86
CA SER A 17 9.23 -15.46 12.52
C SER A 17 9.13 -15.66 11.00
N MET A 18 9.82 -16.66 10.42
CA MET A 18 9.74 -16.98 8.99
C MET A 18 8.29 -17.14 8.46
N TYR A 19 7.31 -17.38 9.35
CA TYR A 19 5.91 -17.63 9.00
C TYR A 19 4.93 -16.54 9.46
N ASN A 20 5.39 -15.40 10.00
CA ASN A 20 4.51 -14.28 10.34
C ASN A 20 4.24 -13.39 9.11
N THR A 21 3.44 -13.90 8.19
CA THR A 21 3.17 -13.31 6.87
C THR A 21 2.31 -12.05 6.93
N VAL A 22 1.50 -11.85 7.97
CA VAL A 22 0.54 -10.75 8.03
C VAL A 22 1.25 -9.40 8.24
N ALA A 23 2.12 -9.30 9.25
CA ALA A 23 2.86 -8.07 9.53
C ALA A 23 3.92 -7.79 8.47
N ASN A 24 4.62 -8.83 8.00
CA ASN A 24 5.60 -8.67 6.93
C ASN A 24 4.94 -8.34 5.58
N GLY A 25 3.74 -8.85 5.29
CA GLY A 25 3.06 -8.63 4.02
C GLY A 25 2.75 -7.17 3.71
N LEU A 26 2.36 -6.38 4.73
CA LEU A 26 2.15 -4.93 4.57
C LEU A 26 3.47 -4.19 4.27
N VAL A 27 4.53 -4.53 5.00
CA VAL A 27 5.87 -3.95 4.80
C VAL A 27 6.42 -4.33 3.43
N GLU A 28 6.25 -5.59 3.01
CA GLU A 28 6.64 -6.09 1.70
C GLU A 28 5.88 -5.39 0.56
N ALA A 29 4.55 -5.20 0.70
CA ALA A 29 3.74 -4.49 -0.27
C ALA A 29 4.16 -3.01 -0.40
N PHE A 30 4.44 -2.35 0.74
CA PHE A 30 4.98 -1.00 0.74
C PHE A 30 6.35 -0.94 0.05
N ASN A 31 7.29 -1.80 0.44
CA ASN A 31 8.63 -1.86 -0.13
C ASN A 31 8.59 -2.12 -1.64
N LYS A 32 7.71 -3.01 -2.11
CA LYS A 32 7.48 -3.26 -3.54
C LYS A 32 6.96 -2.01 -4.26
N THR A 33 6.05 -1.27 -3.65
CA THR A 33 5.53 -0.03 -4.21
C THR A 33 6.60 1.05 -4.30
N LEU A 34 7.37 1.24 -3.22
CA LEU A 34 8.48 2.19 -3.18
C LEU A 34 9.56 1.84 -4.22
N PHE A 35 9.90 0.56 -4.32
CA PHE A 35 10.83 0.07 -5.34
C PHE A 35 10.34 0.36 -6.77
N ASN A 36 9.05 0.12 -7.04
CA ASN A 36 8.47 0.42 -8.35
C ASN A 36 8.47 1.92 -8.68
N LEU A 37 8.27 2.79 -7.69
CA LEU A 37 8.39 4.25 -7.85
C LEU A 37 9.83 4.65 -8.15
N LEU A 38 10.78 4.18 -7.32
CA LEU A 38 12.21 4.41 -7.52
C LEU A 38 12.68 3.95 -8.91
N LYS A 39 12.25 2.77 -9.36
CA LYS A 39 12.59 2.24 -10.68
C LYS A 39 12.19 3.18 -11.83
N LYS A 40 11.15 4.00 -11.65
CA LYS A 40 10.69 4.95 -12.68
C LYS A 40 11.49 6.24 -12.71
N ILE A 41 12.00 6.70 -11.58
CA ILE A 41 12.63 8.03 -11.43
C ILE A 41 14.16 7.98 -11.38
N VAL A 42 14.72 6.84 -10.97
CA VAL A 42 16.17 6.64 -10.85
C VAL A 42 16.80 6.49 -12.24
N SER A 43 17.98 7.09 -12.43
CA SER A 43 18.71 7.01 -13.68
C SER A 43 19.06 5.56 -14.06
N LYS A 44 19.39 5.33 -15.35
CA LYS A 44 19.85 4.01 -15.82
C LYS A 44 21.05 3.47 -15.04
N SER A 45 21.88 4.35 -14.48
CA SER A 45 23.05 3.99 -13.69
C SER A 45 22.72 3.49 -12.28
N LYS A 46 21.51 3.77 -11.78
CA LYS A 46 21.02 3.46 -10.43
C LYS A 46 21.86 4.02 -9.28
N ARG A 47 22.72 5.00 -9.52
CA ARG A 47 23.61 5.59 -8.50
C ARG A 47 22.97 6.75 -7.74
N ASP A 48 21.88 7.29 -8.26
CA ASP A 48 21.16 8.47 -7.77
C ASP A 48 19.93 8.11 -6.91
N TRP A 49 19.78 6.85 -6.49
CA TRP A 49 18.58 6.42 -5.75
C TRP A 49 18.43 7.11 -4.38
N GLN A 50 19.55 7.42 -3.71
CA GLN A 50 19.57 8.11 -2.42
C GLN A 50 19.03 9.53 -2.54
N GLU A 51 19.33 10.21 -3.65
CA GLU A 51 18.85 11.57 -3.92
C GLU A 51 17.37 11.55 -4.31
N ARG A 52 16.94 10.52 -5.05
CA ARG A 52 15.57 10.37 -5.56
C ARG A 52 14.58 9.76 -4.56
N ILE A 53 15.04 9.19 -3.45
CA ILE A 53 14.15 8.52 -2.48
C ILE A 53 13.15 9.49 -1.85
N GLY A 54 13.53 10.76 -1.66
CA GLY A 54 12.62 11.80 -1.16
C GLY A 54 11.45 12.02 -2.11
N GLU A 55 11.71 12.13 -3.41
CA GLU A 55 10.70 12.28 -4.46
C GLU A 55 9.77 11.06 -4.54
N ALA A 56 10.32 9.83 -4.47
CA ALA A 56 9.53 8.61 -4.46
C ALA A 56 8.62 8.52 -3.23
N LEU A 57 9.12 8.88 -2.06
CA LEU A 57 8.33 8.92 -0.82
C LEU A 57 7.26 10.02 -0.87
N TRP A 58 7.57 11.18 -1.44
CA TRP A 58 6.60 12.25 -1.64
C TRP A 58 5.46 11.77 -2.54
N ALA A 59 5.77 11.26 -3.73
CA ALA A 59 4.78 10.67 -4.62
C ALA A 59 4.00 9.53 -3.94
N TYR A 60 4.65 8.74 -3.08
CA TYR A 60 3.95 7.72 -2.32
C TYR A 60 2.86 8.32 -1.40
N ARG A 61 3.23 9.38 -0.67
CA ARG A 61 2.38 10.02 0.34
C ARG A 61 1.24 10.82 -0.25
N THR A 62 1.43 11.45 -1.41
CA THR A 62 0.48 12.37 -2.05
C THR A 62 -0.42 11.73 -3.10
N THR A 63 -0.12 10.50 -3.54
CA THR A 63 -0.95 9.80 -4.51
C THR A 63 -2.00 8.94 -3.82
N HIS A 64 -3.26 9.06 -4.28
CA HIS A 64 -4.38 8.22 -3.86
C HIS A 64 -4.08 6.73 -4.01
N ARG A 65 -4.40 5.93 -2.98
CA ARG A 65 -4.13 4.49 -2.94
C ARG A 65 -5.40 3.70 -3.22
N THR A 66 -5.38 2.89 -4.27
CA THR A 66 -6.52 2.01 -4.63
C THR A 66 -7.01 1.11 -3.48
N PRO A 67 -6.13 0.49 -2.65
CA PRO A 67 -6.60 -0.39 -1.59
C PRO A 67 -7.39 0.33 -0.48
N THR A 68 -7.00 1.56 -0.13
CA THR A 68 -7.60 2.32 0.98
C THR A 68 -8.59 3.39 0.51
N GLY A 69 -8.55 3.79 -0.76
CA GLY A 69 -9.39 4.87 -1.29
C GLY A 69 -8.99 6.27 -0.80
N VAL A 70 -7.78 6.42 -0.26
CA VAL A 70 -7.33 7.68 0.36
C VAL A 70 -5.86 7.97 0.05
N ILE A 71 -5.45 9.21 0.29
CA ILE A 71 -4.07 9.68 0.19
C ILE A 71 -3.37 9.39 1.54
N PRO A 72 -2.20 8.71 1.58
CA PRO A 72 -1.54 8.39 2.85
C PRO A 72 -1.17 9.61 3.70
N TYR A 73 -0.84 10.74 3.08
CA TYR A 73 -0.52 11.99 3.78
C TYR A 73 -1.69 12.48 4.65
N SER A 74 -2.91 12.46 4.13
CA SER A 74 -4.09 12.96 4.84
C SER A 74 -4.45 12.10 6.06
N LEU A 75 -4.10 10.81 6.07
CA LEU A 75 -4.28 9.95 7.25
C LEU A 75 -3.34 10.30 8.42
N VAL A 76 -2.21 10.96 8.14
CA VAL A 76 -1.23 11.34 9.16
C VAL A 76 -1.49 12.75 9.66
N TYR A 77 -1.70 13.69 8.75
CA TYR A 77 -1.73 15.12 9.04
C TYR A 77 -3.13 15.73 9.00
N ASP A 78 -4.15 14.97 8.64
CA ASP A 78 -5.55 15.39 8.52
C ASP A 78 -5.85 16.47 7.45
N VAL A 79 -4.84 16.93 6.74
CA VAL A 79 -4.99 17.90 5.65
C VAL A 79 -4.60 17.25 4.34
N GLU A 80 -5.26 17.66 3.26
CA GLU A 80 -4.77 17.36 1.91
C GLU A 80 -3.38 17.98 1.73
N ASP A 81 -2.49 17.27 1.04
CA ASP A 81 -1.16 17.79 0.78
C ASP A 81 -1.24 19.02 -0.14
N VAL A 82 -0.53 20.07 0.21
CA VAL A 82 -0.28 21.20 -0.69
C VAL A 82 0.85 20.79 -1.61
N LEU A 83 0.56 20.65 -2.90
CA LEU A 83 1.56 20.27 -3.88
C LEU A 83 2.55 21.43 -4.08
N PRO A 84 3.83 21.14 -4.41
CA PRO A 84 4.79 22.19 -4.74
C PRO A 84 4.30 23.12 -5.86
N LEU A 85 3.55 22.59 -6.84
CA LEU A 85 2.96 23.39 -7.91
C LEU A 85 1.92 24.39 -7.40
N GLU A 86 1.15 24.04 -6.38
CA GLU A 86 0.14 24.93 -5.80
C GLU A 86 0.77 26.10 -5.03
N ARG A 87 2.00 25.91 -4.55
CA ARG A 87 2.77 26.99 -3.93
C ARG A 87 3.30 27.99 -4.95
N GLU A 88 3.66 27.52 -6.14
CA GLU A 88 4.12 28.38 -7.25
C GLU A 88 2.94 29.05 -7.98
N ILE A 89 1.82 28.34 -8.08
CA ILE A 89 0.57 28.79 -8.70
C ILE A 89 -0.55 28.58 -7.68
N PRO A 90 -0.95 29.63 -6.94
CA PRO A 90 -1.98 29.52 -5.92
C PRO A 90 -3.21 28.80 -6.45
N SER A 91 -3.57 27.70 -5.81
CA SER A 91 -4.80 26.99 -6.12
C SER A 91 -5.98 27.61 -5.38
N LEU A 92 -7.20 27.39 -5.87
CA LEU A 92 -8.42 27.93 -5.27
C LEU A 92 -8.53 27.60 -3.77
N ARG A 93 -8.09 26.41 -3.34
CA ARG A 93 -8.09 26.04 -1.91
C ARG A 93 -7.08 26.84 -1.10
N MET A 94 -5.94 27.24 -1.68
CA MET A 94 -4.98 28.11 -1.00
C MET A 94 -5.54 29.52 -0.86
N GLU A 95 -6.16 30.06 -1.92
CA GLU A 95 -6.82 31.37 -1.89
C GLU A 95 -7.91 31.41 -0.80
N VAL A 96 -8.81 30.41 -0.77
CA VAL A 96 -9.83 30.30 0.26
C VAL A 96 -9.23 30.18 1.66
N GLN A 97 -8.13 29.44 1.81
CA GLN A 97 -7.47 29.28 3.11
C GLN A 97 -6.84 30.58 3.61
N GLU A 98 -6.32 31.42 2.71
CA GLU A 98 -5.74 32.73 3.03
C GLU A 98 -6.80 33.75 3.44
N GLU A 99 -8.03 33.64 2.93
CA GLU A 99 -9.15 34.51 3.30
C GLU A 99 -9.74 34.19 4.69
N LEU A 100 -9.41 33.04 5.28
CA LEU A 100 -9.92 32.65 6.60
C LEU A 100 -9.30 33.48 7.72
N THR A 101 -10.13 33.81 8.71
CA THR A 101 -9.62 34.30 9.98
C THR A 101 -8.84 33.20 10.71
N ILE A 102 -7.94 33.60 11.61
CA ILE A 102 -7.19 32.65 12.44
C ILE A 102 -8.14 31.74 13.23
N GLU A 103 -9.24 32.29 13.77
CA GLU A 103 -10.23 31.54 14.54
C GLU A 103 -10.95 30.49 13.68
N ASP A 104 -11.36 30.84 12.47
CA ASP A 104 -12.03 29.93 11.55
C ASP A 104 -11.09 28.81 11.08
N ASN A 105 -9.84 29.14 10.78
CA ASN A 105 -8.81 28.18 10.39
C ASN A 105 -8.55 27.15 11.51
N VAL A 106 -8.38 27.62 12.76
CA VAL A 106 -8.22 26.74 13.92
C VAL A 106 -9.44 25.85 14.12
N LYS A 107 -10.65 26.41 13.96
CA LYS A 107 -11.90 25.65 14.10
C LYS A 107 -12.02 24.55 13.05
N LEU A 108 -11.70 24.85 11.79
CA LEU A 108 -11.68 23.88 10.69
C LEU A 108 -10.65 22.77 10.94
N HIS A 109 -9.44 23.13 11.36
CA HIS A 109 -8.40 22.13 11.67
C HIS A 109 -8.82 21.22 12.83
N LEU A 110 -9.46 21.77 13.87
CA LEU A 110 -9.96 20.98 14.99
C LEU A 110 -11.08 20.02 14.56
N GLN A 111 -11.95 20.43 13.64
CA GLN A 111 -13.00 19.57 13.10
C GLN A 111 -12.42 18.41 12.30
N GLY A 112 -11.43 18.67 11.45
CA GLY A 112 -10.72 17.63 10.72
C GLY A 112 -10.08 16.62 11.68
N LEU A 113 -9.34 17.10 12.69
CA LEU A 113 -8.64 16.22 13.64
C LEU A 113 -9.61 15.28 14.38
N LYS A 114 -10.82 15.75 14.68
CA LYS A 114 -11.87 14.91 15.28
C LYS A 114 -12.38 13.83 14.32
N ALA A 115 -12.43 14.12 13.02
CA ALA A 115 -12.83 13.16 11.99
C ALA A 115 -11.67 12.23 11.55
N LEU A 116 -10.43 12.52 11.94
CA LEU A 116 -9.25 11.80 11.47
C LEU A 116 -9.26 10.32 11.88
N ASP A 117 -9.67 10.03 13.12
CA ASP A 117 -9.71 8.65 13.62
C ASP A 117 -10.78 7.83 12.90
N GLU A 118 -11.90 8.45 12.53
CA GLU A 118 -12.94 7.83 11.69
C GLU A 118 -12.39 7.52 10.29
N LYS A 119 -11.74 8.50 9.62
CA LYS A 119 -11.08 8.29 8.32
C LYS A 119 -10.04 7.16 8.36
N ARG A 120 -9.25 7.07 9.44
CA ARG A 120 -8.26 6.00 9.64
C ARG A 120 -8.92 4.63 9.76
N LEU A 121 -10.01 4.56 10.53
CA LEU A 121 -10.77 3.32 10.68
C LEU A 121 -11.38 2.88 9.34
N GLU A 122 -11.98 3.80 8.59
CA GLU A 122 -12.54 3.52 7.26
C GLU A 122 -11.47 3.04 6.28
N ALA A 123 -10.31 3.72 6.24
CA ALA A 123 -9.19 3.33 5.39
C ALA A 123 -8.65 1.94 5.75
N GLN A 124 -8.57 1.61 7.04
CA GLN A 124 -8.18 0.28 7.50
C GLN A 124 -9.20 -0.78 7.05
N GLN A 125 -10.49 -0.55 7.25
CA GLN A 125 -11.53 -1.48 6.81
C GLN A 125 -11.52 -1.66 5.29
N ALA A 126 -11.31 -0.59 4.53
CA ALA A 126 -11.19 -0.65 3.07
C ALA A 126 -10.01 -1.53 2.65
N LEU A 127 -8.85 -1.39 3.33
CA LEU A 127 -7.66 -2.21 3.09
C LEU A 127 -7.93 -3.69 3.38
N GLU A 128 -8.56 -4.00 4.51
CA GLU A 128 -8.91 -5.37 4.91
C GLU A 128 -9.87 -6.00 3.88
N ARG A 129 -10.91 -5.27 3.46
CA ARG A 129 -11.83 -5.71 2.39
C ARG A 129 -11.10 -5.93 1.07
N TYR A 130 -10.16 -5.06 0.72
CA TYR A 130 -9.34 -5.22 -0.48
C TYR A 130 -8.47 -6.49 -0.40
N GLN A 131 -7.79 -6.71 0.73
CA GLN A 131 -6.98 -7.90 0.96
C GLN A 131 -7.81 -9.18 0.89
N ALA A 132 -8.99 -9.21 1.52
CA ALA A 132 -9.90 -10.35 1.48
C ALA A 132 -10.35 -10.68 0.04
N ARG A 133 -10.68 -9.65 -0.76
CA ARG A 133 -11.02 -9.82 -2.18
C ARG A 133 -9.85 -10.39 -2.98
N MET A 134 -8.64 -9.87 -2.75
CA MET A 134 -7.43 -10.35 -3.43
C MET A 134 -7.09 -11.79 -3.06
N SER A 135 -7.21 -12.16 -1.78
CA SER A 135 -7.01 -13.54 -1.32
C SER A 135 -7.99 -14.49 -2.00
N LYS A 136 -9.29 -14.15 -2.01
CA LYS A 136 -10.31 -14.97 -2.66
C LYS A 136 -10.06 -15.13 -4.16
N ALA A 137 -9.68 -14.06 -4.85
CA ALA A 137 -9.35 -14.13 -6.27
C ALA A 137 -8.13 -15.03 -6.54
N PHE A 138 -7.11 -14.95 -5.68
CA PHE A 138 -5.94 -15.81 -5.76
C PHE A 138 -6.30 -17.29 -5.54
N ASP A 139 -7.09 -17.60 -4.52
CA ASP A 139 -7.55 -18.96 -4.22
C ASP A 139 -8.39 -19.54 -5.37
N MET A 140 -9.27 -18.73 -5.97
CA MET A 140 -10.03 -19.13 -7.16
C MET A 140 -9.12 -19.41 -8.34
N SER A 141 -8.10 -18.59 -8.58
CA SER A 141 -7.13 -18.80 -9.65
C SER A 141 -6.29 -20.06 -9.42
N LEU A 142 -5.88 -20.33 -8.19
CA LEU A 142 -5.15 -21.55 -7.83
C LEU A 142 -6.01 -22.80 -8.02
N ASN A 143 -7.28 -22.75 -7.59
CA ASN A 143 -8.22 -23.85 -7.76
C ASN A 143 -8.50 -24.13 -9.24
N SER A 144 -8.65 -23.08 -10.07
CA SER A 144 -8.75 -23.23 -11.53
C SER A 144 -7.51 -23.90 -12.11
N LEU A 145 -6.31 -23.44 -11.72
CA LEU A 145 -5.06 -24.01 -12.20
C LEU A 145 -4.89 -25.48 -11.78
N LEU A 146 -5.28 -25.83 -10.55
CA LEU A 146 -5.27 -27.19 -10.03
C LEU A 146 -6.27 -28.09 -10.77
N LEU A 147 -7.46 -27.57 -11.12
CA LEU A 147 -8.44 -28.29 -11.92
C LEU A 147 -7.94 -28.53 -13.36
N ASP A 148 -7.28 -27.56 -13.98
CA ASP A 148 -6.68 -27.71 -15.32
C ASP A 148 -5.54 -28.73 -15.33
N TRP A 149 -4.71 -28.72 -14.28
CA TRP A 149 -3.68 -29.74 -14.07
C TRP A 149 -4.28 -31.12 -13.80
N GLY A 150 -5.35 -31.20 -13.01
CA GLY A 150 -6.09 -32.44 -12.74
C GLY A 150 -6.72 -33.02 -14.00
N SER A 151 -7.34 -32.17 -14.83
CA SER A 151 -7.89 -32.52 -16.14
C SER A 151 -6.79 -32.99 -17.11
N SER A 152 -5.66 -32.29 -17.19
CA SER A 152 -4.51 -32.69 -18.01
C SER A 152 -3.87 -34.01 -17.56
N ALA A 153 -3.79 -34.25 -16.25
CA ALA A 153 -3.32 -35.52 -15.70
C ALA A 153 -4.31 -36.67 -15.95
N CYS A 154 -5.62 -36.38 -15.94
CA CYS A 154 -6.67 -37.33 -16.27
C CYS A 154 -6.63 -37.72 -17.76
N CYS A 155 -6.47 -36.74 -18.67
CA CYS A 155 -6.34 -36.98 -20.11
C CYS A 155 -5.13 -37.85 -20.48
N LYS A 156 -4.00 -37.71 -19.77
CA LYS A 156 -2.81 -38.56 -20.00
C LYS A 156 -3.02 -40.02 -19.55
N LYS A 157 -3.91 -40.29 -18.60
CA LYS A 157 -4.24 -41.66 -18.16
C LYS A 157 -5.20 -42.36 -19.14
N THR A 158 -6.15 -41.64 -19.73
CA THR A 158 -7.08 -42.20 -20.72
C THR A 158 -6.41 -42.52 -22.06
N ASP A 159 -5.40 -41.76 -22.49
CA ASP A 159 -4.64 -42.07 -23.71
C ASP A 159 -3.75 -43.32 -23.57
N HIS A 160 -3.22 -43.58 -22.37
CA HIS A 160 -2.46 -44.80 -22.10
C HIS A 160 -3.36 -46.05 -22.04
N TYR A 161 -4.60 -45.90 -21.56
CA TYR A 161 -5.57 -47.01 -21.49
C TYR A 161 -6.15 -47.36 -22.87
N ASN A 162 -6.43 -46.36 -23.72
CA ASN A 162 -6.99 -46.60 -25.07
C ASN A 162 -5.97 -47.11 -26.10
N LYS A 163 -4.66 -47.01 -25.82
CA LYS A 163 -3.59 -47.64 -26.63
C LYS A 163 -3.36 -49.12 -26.28
N ALA A 164 -3.84 -49.59 -25.13
CA ALA A 164 -3.67 -50.97 -24.69
C ALA A 164 -4.79 -51.92 -25.17
N TYR A 165 -5.94 -51.40 -25.60
CA TYR A 165 -7.13 -52.18 -25.99
C TYR A 165 -7.60 -51.99 -27.44
N ARG A 166 -6.74 -51.51 -28.34
CA ARG A 166 -6.92 -51.67 -29.80
C ARG A 166 -5.99 -52.77 -30.30
N LYS A 167 -6.42 -54.01 -30.15
CA LYS A 167 -6.08 -55.12 -31.06
C LYS A 167 -7.34 -55.49 -31.81
#